data_AF-A0A1I4VRF3-F1
#
_entry.id   AF-A0A1I4VRF3-F1
#
_cell.length_a   1.000
_cell.length_b   1.000
_cell.length_c   1.000
_cell.angle_alpha   90.00
_cell.angle_beta   90.00
_cell.angle_gamma   90.00
#
_symmetry.space_group_name_H-M   'P 1'
#
loop_
_entity.id
_entity.type
_entity.pdbx_description
1 polymer ?
#
loop_
_entity_poly.entity_id
_entity_poly.type
_entity_poly.pdbx_seq_one_letter_code
_entity_poly.pdbx_strand_id
1 'polypeptide(L)'
;MTYPISFRRKVLSVREKENLTIAQVAKRFCVGIASVTRWIKTPDPKTTRNKPATRIDRERLAQDVKNYPDAYQYERVQAYQAG
;
A
#
# COMPACT_ATOMS: atom_id res chain seq x y z
N MET A 1 1.67 -10.22 7.91
CA MET A 1 0.45 -10.64 8.64
C MET A 1 -0.60 -9.56 8.49
N THR A 2 -1.61 -9.80 7.66
CA THR A 2 -2.66 -8.82 7.39
C THR A 2 -3.83 -9.08 8.33
N TYR A 3 -3.95 -8.24 9.36
CA TYR A 3 -5.11 -8.27 10.24
C TYR A 3 -6.24 -7.41 9.63
N PRO A 4 -7.51 -7.85 9.72
CA PRO A 4 -8.66 -7.03 9.32
C PRO A 4 -8.72 -5.72 10.09
N ILE A 5 -9.27 -4.66 9.47
CA ILE A 5 -9.38 -3.35 10.12
C ILE A 5 -10.25 -3.39 11.39
N SER A 6 -11.32 -4.17 11.37
CA SER A 6 -12.21 -4.37 12.52
C SER A 6 -11.45 -4.91 13.73
N PHE A 7 -10.56 -5.88 13.51
CA PHE A 7 -9.70 -6.44 14.56
C PHE A 7 -8.74 -5.38 15.12
N ARG A 8 -8.06 -4.62 14.26
CA ARG A 8 -7.14 -3.56 14.70
C ARG A 8 -7.86 -2.52 15.56
N ARG A 9 -9.04 -2.06 15.13
CA ARG A 9 -9.88 -1.12 15.90
C ARG A 9 -10.31 -1.71 17.23
N LYS A 10 -10.67 -3.00 17.28
CA LYS A 10 -11.02 -3.68 18.54
C LYS A 10 -9.84 -3.73 19.50
N VAL A 11 -8.64 -4.06 19.03
CA VAL A 11 -7.41 -4.10 19.84
C VAL A 11 -7.09 -2.73 20.43
N LEU A 12 -7.20 -1.66 19.62
CA LEU A 12 -6.98 -0.28 20.08
C LEU A 12 -8.05 0.16 21.10
N SER A 13 -9.32 -0.15 20.85
CA SER A 13 -10.42 0.16 21.76
C SER A 13 -10.26 -0.52 23.12
N VAL A 14 -9.83 -1.79 23.14
CA VAL A 14 -9.56 -2.52 24.40
C VAL A 14 -8.37 -1.92 25.14
N ARG A 15 -7.31 -1.47 24.42
CA ARG A 15 -6.19 -0.76 25.05
C ARG A 15 -6.65 0.47 25.80
N GLU A 16 -7.45 1.32 25.16
CA GLU A 16 -7.93 2.58 25.73
C GLU A 16 -8.89 2.36 26.90
N LYS A 17 -9.84 1.41 26.77
CA LYS A 17 -10.80 1.10 27.83
C LYS A 17 -10.14 0.58 29.11
N GLU A 18 -9.07 -0.18 28.98
CA GLU A 18 -8.42 -0.84 30.10
C GLU A 18 -7.07 -0.22 30.49
N ASN A 19 -6.70 0.92 29.87
CA ASN A 19 -5.42 1.61 30.08
C ASN A 19 -4.19 0.69 30.00
N LEU A 20 -4.21 -0.27 29.07
CA LEU A 20 -3.15 -1.26 28.92
C LEU A 20 -1.93 -0.67 28.19
N THR A 21 -0.74 -1.15 28.57
CA THR A 21 0.48 -0.88 27.83
C THR A 21 0.49 -1.63 26.49
N ILE A 22 1.32 -1.16 25.54
CA ILE A 22 1.47 -1.80 24.22
C ILE A 22 1.89 -3.27 24.35
N ALA A 23 2.80 -3.59 25.29
CA ALA A 23 3.26 -4.94 25.54
C ALA A 23 2.16 -5.85 26.11
N GLN A 24 1.35 -5.34 27.05
CA GLN A 24 0.23 -6.09 27.61
C GLN A 24 -0.84 -6.40 26.57
N VAL A 25 -1.19 -5.44 25.71
CA VAL A 25 -2.12 -5.65 24.60
C VAL A 25 -1.57 -6.65 23.59
N ALA A 26 -0.29 -6.52 23.23
CA ALA A 26 0.37 -7.44 22.32
C ALA A 26 0.32 -8.88 22.85
N LYS A 27 0.61 -9.08 24.14
CA LYS A 27 0.51 -10.38 24.82
C LYS A 27 -0.92 -10.90 24.84
N ARG A 28 -1.90 -10.06 25.19
CA ARG A 28 -3.32 -10.46 25.31
C ARG A 28 -3.93 -10.91 23.99
N PHE A 29 -3.58 -10.26 22.88
CA PHE A 29 -4.10 -10.58 21.55
C PHE A 29 -3.16 -11.47 20.74
N CYS A 30 -2.04 -11.93 21.32
CA CYS A 30 -1.02 -12.73 20.65
C CYS A 30 -0.50 -12.09 19.34
N VAL A 31 -0.35 -10.76 19.34
CA VAL A 31 0.15 -9.98 18.20
C VAL A 31 1.53 -9.41 18.51
N GLY A 32 2.33 -9.15 17.49
CA GLY A 32 3.63 -8.51 17.70
C GLY A 32 3.48 -7.07 18.21
N ILE A 33 4.36 -6.65 19.12
CA ILE A 33 4.42 -5.26 19.64
C ILE A 33 4.49 -4.25 18.49
N ALA A 34 5.32 -4.54 17.48
CA ALA A 34 5.45 -3.71 16.27
C ALA A 34 4.14 -3.55 15.47
N SER A 35 3.23 -4.53 15.55
CA SER A 35 1.92 -4.43 14.90
C SER A 35 1.03 -3.43 15.65
N VAL A 36 1.00 -3.51 16.99
CA VAL A 36 0.22 -2.59 17.82
C VAL A 36 0.72 -1.16 17.68
N THR A 37 2.04 -0.94 17.71
CA THR A 37 2.62 0.40 17.50
C THR A 37 2.28 0.97 16.12
N ARG A 38 2.26 0.13 15.08
CA ARG A 38 1.85 0.54 13.73
C ARG A 38 0.37 0.91 13.67
N TRP A 39 -0.51 0.15 14.32
CA TRP A 39 -1.96 0.44 14.33
C TRP A 39 -2.31 1.71 15.10
N ILE A 40 -1.53 2.07 16.13
CA ILE A 40 -1.67 3.37 16.81
C ILE A 40 -1.46 4.52 15.82
N LYS A 41 -0.43 4.43 14.98
CA LYS A 41 -0.12 5.46 13.97
C LYS A 41 -1.11 5.43 12.80
N THR A 42 -1.46 4.23 12.33
CA THR A 42 -2.35 4.05 11.18
C THR A 42 -3.09 2.72 11.32
N PRO A 43 -4.36 2.73 11.77
CA PRO A 43 -5.15 1.51 11.89
C PRO A 43 -5.56 0.98 10.51
N ASP A 44 -5.83 1.86 9.56
CA ASP A 44 -6.25 1.50 8.21
C ASP A 44 -5.13 0.78 7.43
N PRO A 45 -5.44 -0.35 6.77
CA PRO A 45 -4.49 -0.98 5.86
C PRO A 45 -4.20 -0.05 4.68
N LYS A 46 -2.94 0.00 4.24
CA LYS A 46 -2.61 0.59 2.95
C LYS A 46 -3.06 -0.38 1.86
N THR A 47 -4.12 -0.03 1.14
CA THR A 47 -4.69 -0.87 0.06
C THR A 47 -3.79 -0.87 -1.18
N THR A 48 -3.09 0.24 -1.44
CA THR A 48 -2.23 0.41 -2.61
C THR A 48 -0.83 0.85 -2.21
N ARG A 49 0.16 0.38 -2.96
CA ARG A 49 1.53 0.89 -2.89
C ARG A 49 1.65 2.04 -3.87
N ASN A 50 1.88 3.26 -3.37
CA ASN A 50 2.29 4.36 -4.23
C ASN A 50 3.76 4.11 -4.67
N LYS A 51 3.94 3.38 -5.78
CA LYS A 51 5.23 3.20 -6.44
C LYS A 51 5.13 3.76 -7.86
N PRO A 52 5.98 4.73 -8.23
CA PRO A 52 6.01 5.22 -9.61
C PRO A 52 6.40 4.11 -10.58
N ALA A 53 5.95 4.22 -11.82
CA ALA A 53 6.39 3.32 -12.89
C ALA A 53 7.89 3.53 -13.10
N THR A 54 8.71 2.49 -12.88
CA THR A 54 10.18 2.63 -12.93
C THR A 54 10.74 2.45 -14.33
N ARG A 55 10.01 1.76 -15.21
CA ARG A 55 10.48 1.36 -16.55
C ARG A 55 9.89 2.21 -17.69
N ILE A 56 8.77 2.89 -17.45
CA ILE A 56 8.02 3.59 -18.49
C ILE A 56 7.75 5.00 -18.02
N ASP A 57 8.16 5.97 -18.82
CA ASP A 57 7.72 7.35 -18.70
C ASP A 57 6.26 7.45 -19.15
N ARG A 58 5.40 7.89 -18.23
CA ARG A 58 3.94 7.97 -18.45
C ARG A 58 3.56 9.11 -19.39
N GLU A 59 4.32 10.19 -19.40
CA GLU A 59 4.02 11.36 -20.25
C GLU A 59 4.34 11.03 -21.71
N ARG A 60 5.51 10.42 -21.96
CA ARG A 60 5.86 9.87 -23.28
C ARG A 60 4.80 8.87 -23.75
N LEU A 61 4.18 8.10 -22.84
CA LEU A 61 3.22 7.05 -23.22
C LEU A 61 1.89 7.64 -23.62
N ALA A 62 1.44 8.62 -22.83
CA ALA A 62 0.23 9.35 -23.14
C ALA A 62 0.33 10.06 -24.50
N GLN A 63 1.49 10.65 -24.79
CA GLN A 63 1.72 11.32 -26.07
C GLN A 63 1.77 10.32 -27.24
N ASP A 64 2.43 9.17 -27.07
CA ASP A 64 2.47 8.11 -28.08
C ASP A 64 1.07 7.53 -28.39
N VAL A 65 0.26 7.28 -27.35
CA VAL A 65 -1.13 6.81 -27.52
C VAL A 65 -1.99 7.85 -28.23
N LYS A 66 -1.76 9.15 -27.98
CA LYS A 66 -2.48 10.22 -28.66
C LYS A 66 -2.09 10.35 -30.13
N ASN A 67 -0.80 10.23 -30.44
CA ASN A 67 -0.29 10.38 -31.81
C ASN A 67 -0.58 9.15 -32.67
N TYR A 68 -0.56 7.96 -32.07
CA TYR A 68 -0.76 6.68 -32.75
C TYR A 68 -1.79 5.86 -31.97
N PRO A 69 -3.11 6.09 -32.12
CA PRO A 69 -4.12 5.36 -31.36
C PRO A 69 -4.16 3.87 -31.74
N ASP A 70 -3.93 3.56 -33.01
CA ASP A 70 -4.06 2.20 -33.56
C ASP A 70 -2.77 1.38 -33.51
N ALA A 71 -1.65 1.98 -33.09
CA ALA A 71 -0.36 1.30 -33.03
C ALA A 71 -0.38 0.12 -32.05
N TYR A 72 0.18 -1.00 -32.49
CA TYR A 72 0.31 -2.20 -31.68
C TYR A 72 1.38 -2.04 -30.60
N GLN A 73 1.26 -2.80 -29.51
CA GLN A 73 2.18 -2.69 -28.37
C GLN A 73 3.66 -2.93 -28.75
N TYR A 74 3.94 -3.82 -29.71
CA TYR A 74 5.32 -4.09 -30.14
C TYR A 74 5.95 -2.90 -30.90
N GLU A 75 5.16 -2.17 -31.69
CA GLU A 75 5.58 -0.98 -32.43
C GLU A 75 5.91 0.15 -31.46
N ARG A 76 5.07 0.33 -30.43
CA ARG A 76 5.30 1.30 -29.36
C ARG A 76 6.59 0.99 -28.61
N VAL A 77 6.83 -0.27 -28.25
CA VAL A 77 8.07 -0.66 -27.57
C VAL A 77 9.30 -0.35 -28.43
N GLN A 78 9.25 -0.63 -29.74
CA GLN A 78 10.34 -0.27 -30.66
C GLN A 78 10.56 1.25 -30.71
N ALA A 79 9.51 2.05 -30.85
CA ALA A 79 9.60 3.52 -30.83
C ALA A 79 10.13 4.07 -29.49
N TYR A 80 9.86 3.37 -28.39
CA TYR A 80 10.38 3.70 -27.06
C TYR A 80 11.85 3.37 -26.86
N GLN A 81 12.36 2.33 -27.52
CA GLN A 81 13.76 1.92 -27.42
C GLN A 81 14.67 2.66 -28.41
N ALA A 82 14.09 3.24 -29.48
CA ALA A 82 14.82 3.91 -30.54
C ALA A 82 15.26 5.36 -30.22
N GLY A 83 14.93 5.90 -29.05
CA GLY A 83 15.32 7.26 -28.64
C GLY A 83 15.37 7.40 -27.13
#